data_AF-A0A452SUZ8-F1
#
_entry.id   AF-A0A452SUZ8-F1
#
_cell.length_a   1.000
_cell.length_b   1.000
_cell.length_c   1.000
_cell.angle_alpha   90.00
_cell.angle_beta   90.00
_cell.angle_gamma   90.00
#
_symmetry.space_group_name_H-M   'P 1'
#
loop_
_entity.id
_entity.type
_entity.pdbx_description
1 polymer ?
#
loop_
_entity_poly.entity_id
_entity_poly.type
_entity_poly.pdbx_seq_one_letter_code
_entity_poly.pdbx_strand_id
1 'polypeptide(L)'
;MGEGPERGRVKIADMGFARLFNSPLKPLADLDPVVVTFWYRAPELLLGARHYTKAIDIWAIGCIFAELLTSEPIFHCRQEDIKTSNPYHHDQLDRIFNVMGFPADKDWEDIKKMPEHSTLMKDFRRNTYTNCSLIKYMEKHKVKPDSKAFHLLQKLLTMDPIKRITSEQAMQDPYFLEDPLPTSE
;
A
#
# COMPACT_ATOMS: atom_id res chain seq x y z
N MET A 1 21.10 -19.99 2.37
CA MET A 1 19.90 -20.49 1.67
C MET A 1 19.97 -22.00 1.67
N GLY A 2 18.92 -22.70 2.11
CA GLY A 2 18.96 -24.16 2.24
C GLY A 2 19.14 -24.88 0.89
N GLU A 3 19.67 -26.09 0.94
CA GLU A 3 19.64 -27.02 -0.18
C GLU A 3 18.33 -27.83 -0.19
N GLY A 4 18.00 -28.44 -1.34
CA GLY A 4 16.84 -29.32 -1.47
C GLY A 4 15.60 -28.68 -2.14
N PRO A 5 14.45 -29.38 -2.13
CA PRO A 5 13.24 -29.02 -2.88
C PRO A 5 12.56 -27.71 -2.41
N GLU A 6 12.97 -27.20 -1.25
CA GLU A 6 12.47 -25.95 -0.66
C GLU A 6 13.30 -24.73 -1.08
N ARG A 7 14.40 -24.91 -1.85
CA ARG A 7 15.27 -23.81 -2.26
C ARG A 7 14.49 -22.79 -3.10
N GLY A 8 14.46 -21.54 -2.65
CA GLY A 8 13.74 -20.46 -3.32
C GLY A 8 12.28 -20.30 -2.90
N ARG A 9 11.73 -21.18 -2.03
CA ARG A 9 10.38 -21.02 -1.48
C ARG A 9 10.36 -19.91 -0.43
N VAL A 10 9.60 -18.87 -0.69
CA VAL A 10 9.36 -17.76 0.25
C VAL A 10 8.31 -18.20 1.28
N LYS A 11 8.57 -17.94 2.57
CA LYS A 11 7.65 -18.22 3.68
C LYS A 11 7.45 -16.94 4.49
N ILE A 12 6.19 -16.54 4.69
CA ILE A 12 5.84 -15.46 5.62
C ILE A 12 6.02 -16.01 7.03
N ALA A 13 6.83 -15.35 7.86
CA ALA A 13 7.28 -15.89 9.14
C ALA A 13 6.71 -15.16 10.37
N ASP A 14 6.51 -13.84 10.28
CA ASP A 14 6.06 -13.05 11.42
C ASP A 14 4.54 -12.82 11.33
N MET A 15 3.84 -13.36 12.33
CA MET A 15 2.39 -13.21 12.51
C MET A 15 2.06 -12.44 13.81
N GLY A 16 3.01 -11.67 14.37
CA GLY A 16 2.88 -11.00 15.67
C GLY A 16 1.72 -10.00 15.75
N PHE A 17 1.32 -9.43 14.62
CA PHE A 17 0.16 -8.52 14.49
C PHE A 17 -1.04 -9.14 13.78
N ALA A 18 -1.01 -10.44 13.44
CA ALA A 18 -2.15 -11.10 12.80
C ALA A 18 -3.36 -11.18 13.74
N ARG A 19 -4.57 -11.11 13.16
CA ARG A 19 -5.85 -11.13 13.89
C ARG A 19 -6.94 -11.85 13.10
N LEU A 20 -7.89 -12.44 13.81
CA LEU A 20 -9.14 -12.92 13.21
C LEU A 20 -10.06 -11.70 12.97
N PHE A 21 -10.47 -11.52 11.72
CA PHE A 21 -11.29 -10.37 11.29
C PHE A 21 -12.77 -10.73 11.07
N ASN A 22 -13.16 -12.01 11.21
CA ASN A 22 -14.53 -12.44 11.00
C ASN A 22 -15.40 -12.06 12.22
N SER A 23 -16.36 -11.15 12.02
CA SER A 23 -17.29 -10.65 13.05
C SER A 23 -16.60 -10.16 14.34
N PRO A 24 -15.74 -9.13 14.27
CA PRO A 24 -15.01 -8.66 15.45
C PRO A 24 -15.98 -8.01 16.44
N LEU A 25 -15.84 -8.35 17.73
CA LEU A 25 -16.69 -7.80 18.81
C LEU A 25 -16.48 -6.29 19.05
N LYS A 26 -15.36 -5.74 18.58
CA LYS A 26 -15.00 -4.32 18.61
C LYS A 26 -14.35 -3.91 17.29
N PRO A 27 -14.44 -2.64 16.87
CA PRO A 27 -13.66 -2.13 15.74
C PRO A 27 -12.16 -2.43 15.93
N LEU A 28 -11.48 -2.85 14.87
CA LEU A 28 -10.06 -3.25 14.95
C LEU A 28 -9.15 -2.08 15.34
N ALA A 29 -9.50 -0.85 14.94
CA ALA A 29 -8.75 0.34 15.32
C ALA A 29 -8.84 0.70 16.81
N ASP A 30 -9.87 0.23 17.53
CA ASP A 30 -9.99 0.44 18.98
C ASP A 30 -9.08 -0.51 19.78
N LEU A 31 -8.64 -1.60 19.15
CA LEU A 31 -7.72 -2.58 19.72
C LEU A 31 -6.28 -2.17 19.44
N ASP A 32 -5.96 -1.92 18.16
CA ASP A 32 -4.62 -1.60 17.68
C ASP A 32 -4.71 -0.55 16.56
N PRO A 33 -4.65 0.77 16.87
CA PRO A 33 -4.70 1.83 15.87
C PRO A 33 -3.42 1.92 15.04
N VAL A 34 -2.32 1.37 15.55
CA VAL A 34 -0.99 1.40 14.92
C VAL A 34 -0.59 -0.02 14.56
N VAL A 35 -0.85 -0.38 13.31
CA VAL A 35 -0.45 -1.66 12.71
C VAL A 35 0.40 -1.42 11.47
N VAL A 36 1.12 -2.45 11.03
CA VAL A 36 2.02 -2.45 9.85
C VAL A 36 3.26 -1.57 10.03
N THR A 37 4.39 -2.06 9.54
CA THR A 37 5.64 -1.27 9.45
C THR A 37 5.38 0.00 8.64
N PHE A 38 5.88 1.12 9.15
CA PHE A 38 5.46 2.45 8.74
C PHE A 38 5.51 2.73 7.22
N TRP A 39 6.56 2.30 6.52
CA TRP A 39 6.72 2.50 5.08
C TRP A 39 5.68 1.76 4.22
N TYR A 40 5.07 0.72 4.77
CA TYR A 40 4.12 -0.16 4.09
C TYR A 40 2.68 0.10 4.56
N ARG A 41 2.45 1.13 5.38
CA ARG A 41 1.13 1.47 5.92
C ARG A 41 0.24 2.08 4.84
N ALA A 42 -0.97 1.56 4.73
CA ALA A 42 -1.98 2.02 3.78
C ALA A 42 -2.52 3.42 4.13
N PRO A 43 -2.93 4.24 3.14
CA PRO A 43 -3.38 5.61 3.39
C PRO A 43 -4.64 5.69 4.26
N GLU A 44 -5.54 4.70 4.19
CA GLU A 44 -6.72 4.64 5.04
C GLU A 44 -6.37 4.49 6.52
N LEU A 45 -5.28 3.76 6.85
CA LEU A 45 -4.78 3.65 8.22
C LEU A 45 -4.21 4.99 8.68
N LEU A 46 -3.43 5.67 7.82
CA LEU A 46 -2.88 6.99 8.12
C LEU A 46 -3.97 8.06 8.29
N LEU A 47 -5.16 7.85 7.73
CA LEU A 47 -6.32 8.73 7.91
C LEU A 47 -7.23 8.31 9.07
N GLY A 48 -6.82 7.32 9.86
CA GLY A 48 -7.51 6.88 11.07
C GLY A 48 -8.74 6.00 10.82
N ALA A 49 -8.80 5.28 9.69
CA ALA A 49 -9.93 4.40 9.39
C ALA A 49 -10.20 3.42 10.54
N ARG A 50 -11.42 3.48 11.10
CA ARG A 50 -11.82 2.63 12.24
C ARG A 50 -12.09 1.17 11.85
N HIS A 51 -12.50 0.97 10.60
CA HIS A 51 -12.83 -0.32 10.01
C HIS A 51 -11.95 -0.54 8.78
N TYR A 52 -10.69 -0.90 9.02
CA TYR A 52 -9.81 -1.36 7.95
C TYR A 52 -10.09 -2.82 7.58
N THR A 53 -9.76 -3.20 6.36
CA THR A 53 -10.03 -4.52 5.79
C THR A 53 -8.72 -5.20 5.38
N LYS A 54 -8.80 -6.40 4.79
CA LYS A 54 -7.67 -7.11 4.16
C LYS A 54 -6.95 -6.26 3.09
N ALA A 55 -7.59 -5.20 2.59
CA ALA A 55 -7.00 -4.31 1.59
C ALA A 55 -5.69 -3.68 2.08
N ILE A 56 -5.48 -3.50 3.39
CA ILE A 56 -4.22 -2.96 3.93
C ILE A 56 -3.03 -3.87 3.60
N ASP A 57 -3.26 -5.19 3.60
CA ASP A 57 -2.22 -6.18 3.27
C ASP A 57 -1.89 -6.13 1.77
N ILE A 58 -2.90 -5.90 0.92
CA ILE A 58 -2.71 -5.71 -0.52
C ILE A 58 -1.87 -4.46 -0.81
N TRP A 59 -2.09 -3.36 -0.08
CA TRP A 59 -1.26 -2.17 -0.21
C TRP A 59 0.20 -2.45 0.19
N ALA A 60 0.40 -3.15 1.30
CA ALA A 60 1.74 -3.55 1.74
C ALA A 60 2.43 -4.45 0.70
N ILE A 61 1.71 -5.39 0.09
CA ILE A 61 2.20 -6.19 -1.05
C ILE A 61 2.56 -5.29 -2.24
N GLY A 62 1.75 -4.29 -2.56
CA GLY A 62 2.07 -3.31 -3.60
C GLY A 62 3.35 -2.52 -3.31
N CYS A 63 3.57 -2.14 -2.05
CA CYS A 63 4.80 -1.46 -1.62
C CYS A 63 6.03 -2.38 -1.76
N ILE A 64 5.92 -3.64 -1.33
CA ILE A 64 6.99 -4.64 -1.49
C ILE A 64 7.26 -4.90 -2.98
N PHE A 65 6.21 -5.02 -3.80
CA PHE A 65 6.36 -5.26 -5.22
C PHE A 65 7.02 -4.08 -5.93
N ALA A 66 6.65 -2.85 -5.61
CA ALA A 66 7.36 -1.67 -6.09
C ALA A 66 8.84 -1.70 -5.68
N GLU A 67 9.15 -2.02 -4.43
CA GLU A 67 10.51 -2.12 -3.92
C GLU A 67 11.32 -3.21 -4.63
N LEU A 68 10.72 -4.34 -4.99
CA LEU A 68 11.38 -5.36 -5.81
C LEU A 68 11.68 -4.85 -7.23
N LEU A 69 10.80 -4.02 -7.81
CA LEU A 69 10.99 -3.44 -9.14
C LEU A 69 12.04 -2.32 -9.16
N THR A 70 12.15 -1.54 -8.08
CA THR A 70 13.01 -0.34 -8.01
C THR A 70 14.27 -0.54 -7.17
N SER A 71 14.35 -1.61 -6.38
CA SER A 71 15.35 -1.85 -5.33
C SER A 71 15.37 -0.79 -4.21
N GLU A 72 14.30 0.00 -4.07
CA GLU A 72 14.15 1.01 -3.01
C GLU A 72 12.72 1.07 -2.46
N PRO A 73 12.52 1.36 -1.16
CA PRO A 73 11.18 1.49 -0.60
C PRO A 73 10.44 2.69 -1.21
N ILE A 74 9.32 2.42 -1.87
CA ILE A 74 8.54 3.43 -2.62
C ILE A 74 8.07 4.61 -1.74
N PHE A 75 7.74 4.35 -0.46
CA PHE A 75 7.32 5.37 0.51
C PHE A 75 8.28 5.46 1.69
N HIS A 76 9.59 5.56 1.42
CA HIS A 76 10.60 5.68 2.46
C HIS A 76 10.47 6.98 3.27
N CYS A 77 10.39 6.86 4.60
CA CYS A 77 10.34 7.95 5.58
C CYS A 77 11.40 7.73 6.68
N ARG A 78 11.99 8.80 7.24
CA ARG A 78 13.14 8.67 8.17
C ARG A 78 12.68 8.24 9.57
N GLN A 79 13.57 7.61 10.33
CA GLN A 79 13.24 6.92 11.60
C GLN A 79 12.70 7.81 12.74
N GLU A 80 12.84 9.14 12.67
CA GLU A 80 12.43 10.05 13.75
C GLU A 80 10.89 10.16 13.89
N ASP A 81 10.18 9.65 12.88
CA ASP A 81 8.73 9.79 12.67
C ASP A 81 7.89 8.64 13.29
N ILE A 82 8.55 7.61 13.84
CA ILE A 82 7.89 6.32 14.16
C ILE A 82 7.22 6.31 15.57
N LYS A 83 7.42 7.35 16.40
CA LYS A 83 7.11 7.29 17.84
C LYS A 83 5.73 7.81 18.27
N THR A 84 4.78 8.02 17.36
CA THR A 84 3.46 8.53 17.72
C THR A 84 2.43 7.39 17.81
N SER A 85 1.66 7.38 18.90
CA SER A 85 0.45 6.56 19.03
C SER A 85 -0.69 7.03 18.13
N ASN A 86 -0.48 8.13 17.40
CA ASN A 86 -1.44 8.68 16.45
C ASN A 86 -1.27 7.98 15.09
N PRO A 87 -2.34 7.41 14.51
CA PRO A 87 -2.28 6.88 13.15
C PRO A 87 -1.94 7.94 12.10
N TYR A 88 -2.33 9.21 12.35
CA TYR A 88 -2.04 10.32 11.43
C TYR A 88 -0.56 10.64 11.37
N HIS A 89 -0.01 10.59 10.16
CA HIS A 89 1.37 10.97 9.94
C HIS A 89 1.54 11.78 8.66
N HIS A 90 1.85 13.07 8.85
CA HIS A 90 2.00 14.04 7.78
C HIS A 90 3.04 13.58 6.75
N ASP A 91 4.26 13.27 7.18
CA ASP A 91 5.37 13.02 6.23
C ASP A 91 5.17 11.74 5.40
N GLN A 92 4.47 10.74 5.93
CA GLN A 92 4.13 9.54 5.19
C GLN A 92 3.05 9.81 4.15
N LEU A 93 2.02 10.60 4.50
CA LEU A 93 1.00 11.05 3.55
C LEU A 93 1.61 11.93 2.45
N ASP A 94 2.49 12.86 2.82
CA ASP A 94 3.23 13.68 1.85
C ASP A 94 4.03 12.81 0.88
N ARG A 95 4.71 11.78 1.40
CA ARG A 95 5.46 10.83 0.57
C ARG A 95 4.54 10.06 -0.39
N ILE A 96 3.41 9.57 0.11
CA ILE A 96 2.40 8.89 -0.71
C ILE A 96 1.91 9.83 -1.82
N PHE A 97 1.55 11.08 -1.51
CA PHE A 97 1.04 12.01 -2.51
C PHE A 97 2.11 12.49 -3.50
N ASN A 98 3.37 12.59 -3.09
CA ASN A 98 4.48 12.91 -3.99
C ASN A 98 4.72 11.83 -5.05
N VAL A 99 4.43 10.57 -4.71
CA VAL A 99 4.57 9.43 -5.63
C VAL A 99 3.28 9.21 -6.41
N MET A 100 2.14 9.18 -5.74
CA MET A 100 0.87 8.72 -6.32
C MET A 100 0.01 9.87 -6.86
N GLY A 101 0.27 11.11 -6.46
CA GLY A 101 -0.64 12.24 -6.61
C GLY A 101 -1.65 12.35 -5.47
N PHE A 102 -2.27 13.51 -5.31
CA PHE A 102 -3.38 13.67 -4.37
C PHE A 102 -4.65 13.06 -4.98
N PRO A 103 -5.39 12.20 -4.25
CA PRO A 103 -6.55 11.50 -4.81
C PRO A 103 -7.65 12.48 -5.25
N ALA A 104 -8.16 12.30 -6.47
CA ALA A 104 -9.35 13.03 -6.89
C ALA A 104 -10.59 12.44 -6.20
N ASP A 105 -11.63 13.26 -6.05
CA ASP A 105 -12.87 12.84 -5.36
C ASP A 105 -13.50 11.59 -5.99
N LYS A 106 -13.41 11.44 -7.33
CA LYS A 106 -13.89 10.25 -8.06
C LYS A 106 -13.06 8.99 -7.80
N ASP A 107 -11.79 9.15 -7.46
CA ASP A 107 -10.86 8.04 -7.29
C ASP A 107 -10.99 7.47 -5.88
N TRP A 108 -11.30 8.31 -4.89
CA TRP A 108 -11.59 7.91 -3.52
C TRP A 108 -12.67 8.77 -2.87
N GLU A 109 -13.93 8.35 -3.01
CA GLU A 109 -15.10 9.13 -2.55
C GLU A 109 -15.20 9.16 -1.02
N ASP A 110 -14.89 8.03 -0.38
CA ASP A 110 -14.99 7.84 1.06
C ASP A 110 -13.87 8.51 1.85
N ILE A 111 -12.88 9.13 1.20
CA ILE A 111 -11.83 9.90 1.88
C ILE A 111 -12.41 11.00 2.77
N LYS A 112 -13.56 11.57 2.38
CA LYS A 112 -14.29 12.61 3.12
C LYS A 112 -14.88 12.10 4.45
N LYS A 113 -15.05 10.79 4.59
CA LYS A 113 -15.60 10.12 5.78
C LYS A 113 -14.50 9.71 6.77
N MET A 114 -13.23 9.86 6.41
CA MET A 114 -12.11 9.48 7.27
C MET A 114 -12.01 10.43 8.48
N PRO A 115 -11.70 9.92 9.68
CA PRO A 115 -11.58 10.76 10.88
C PRO A 115 -10.62 11.94 10.71
N GLU A 116 -9.49 11.73 10.04
CA GLU A 116 -8.45 12.75 9.85
C GLU A 116 -8.62 13.56 8.56
N HIS A 117 -9.75 13.48 7.87
CA HIS A 117 -10.00 14.23 6.63
C HIS A 117 -9.90 15.75 6.84
N SER A 118 -10.36 16.26 7.98
CA SER A 118 -10.29 17.70 8.28
C SER A 118 -8.85 18.19 8.46
N THR A 119 -8.00 17.37 9.08
CA THR A 119 -6.55 17.61 9.24
C THR A 119 -5.87 17.54 7.87
N LEU A 120 -6.15 16.49 7.10
CA LEU A 120 -5.67 16.31 5.72
C LEU A 120 -5.90 17.56 4.86
N MET A 121 -7.11 18.12 4.87
CA MET A 121 -7.45 19.29 4.03
C MET A 121 -6.82 20.60 4.51
N LYS A 122 -6.36 20.69 5.76
CA LYS A 122 -5.60 21.83 6.28
C LYS A 122 -4.13 21.75 5.89
N ASP A 123 -3.56 20.56 6.01
CA ASP A 123 -2.14 20.33 5.86
C ASP A 123 -1.73 20.21 4.38
N PHE A 124 -2.60 19.63 3.55
CA PHE A 124 -2.29 19.30 2.17
C PHE A 124 -3.09 20.14 1.18
N ARG A 125 -2.39 20.76 0.21
CA ARG A 125 -3.00 21.46 -0.91
C ARG A 125 -2.92 20.61 -2.18
N ARG A 126 -4.08 20.31 -2.79
CA ARG A 126 -4.16 19.43 -3.98
C ARG A 126 -3.27 19.89 -5.14
N ASN A 127 -3.12 21.21 -5.32
CA ASN A 127 -2.34 21.80 -6.40
C ASN A 127 -0.84 21.45 -6.31
N THR A 128 -0.32 21.19 -5.11
CA THR A 128 1.08 20.77 -4.88
C THR A 128 1.41 19.46 -5.59
N TYR A 129 0.43 18.55 -5.72
CA TYR A 129 0.64 17.19 -6.23
C TYR A 129 0.11 16.97 -7.65
N THR A 130 -0.25 18.03 -8.37
CA THR A 130 -0.83 17.95 -9.73
C THR A 130 0.10 17.27 -10.74
N ASN A 131 1.41 17.39 -10.53
CA ASN A 131 2.43 16.78 -11.38
C ASN A 131 2.94 15.44 -10.86
N CYS A 132 2.42 14.93 -9.74
CA CYS A 132 2.79 13.66 -9.14
C CYS A 132 1.89 12.55 -9.66
N SER A 133 2.47 11.42 -10.06
CA SER A 133 1.74 10.22 -10.42
C SER A 133 2.63 8.99 -10.36
N LEU A 134 2.04 7.83 -10.04
CA LEU A 134 2.78 6.57 -9.96
C LEU A 134 3.49 6.26 -11.30
N ILE A 135 2.88 6.62 -12.43
CA ILE A 135 3.48 6.49 -13.77
C ILE A 135 4.82 7.21 -13.83
N LYS A 136 4.85 8.51 -13.49
CA LYS A 136 6.06 9.33 -13.57
C LYS A 136 7.15 8.84 -12.61
N TYR A 137 6.74 8.40 -11.41
CA TYR A 137 7.69 7.81 -10.44
C TYR A 137 8.32 6.55 -11.03
N MET A 138 7.52 5.60 -11.52
CA MET A 138 8.03 4.33 -12.05
C MET A 138 8.87 4.50 -13.33
N GLU A 139 8.53 5.46 -14.21
CA GLU A 139 9.34 5.81 -15.38
C GLU A 139 10.75 6.28 -15.00
N LYS A 140 10.88 7.08 -13.92
CA LYS A 140 12.18 7.51 -13.39
C LYS A 140 13.05 6.32 -12.95
N HIS A 141 12.42 5.24 -12.50
CA HIS A 141 13.07 3.97 -12.14
C HIS A 141 13.17 2.98 -13.32
N LYS A 142 12.95 3.45 -14.55
CA LYS A 142 13.05 2.66 -15.79
C LYS A 142 12.04 1.51 -15.89
N VAL A 143 10.94 1.58 -15.14
CA VAL A 143 9.82 0.64 -15.26
C VAL A 143 8.83 1.21 -16.28
N LYS A 144 8.51 0.43 -17.30
CA LYS A 144 7.67 0.90 -18.42
C LYS A 144 6.20 0.95 -18.01
N PRO A 145 5.46 2.06 -18.29
CA PRO A 145 4.05 2.20 -17.92
C PRO A 145 3.09 1.21 -18.60
N ASP A 146 3.48 0.62 -19.72
CA ASP A 146 2.70 -0.36 -20.47
C ASP A 146 3.01 -1.81 -20.06
N SER A 147 3.97 -2.01 -19.16
CA SER A 147 4.33 -3.34 -18.66
C SER A 147 3.23 -3.94 -17.80
N LYS A 148 3.05 -5.26 -17.87
CA LYS A 148 2.08 -5.98 -17.03
C LYS A 148 2.42 -5.85 -15.54
N ALA A 149 3.71 -5.81 -15.20
CA ALA A 149 4.19 -5.54 -13.85
C ALA A 149 3.66 -4.19 -13.33
N PHE A 150 3.75 -3.13 -14.13
CA PHE A 150 3.23 -1.83 -13.75
C PHE A 150 1.71 -1.82 -13.63
N HIS A 151 0.98 -2.47 -14.55
CA HIS A 151 -0.48 -2.58 -14.45
C HIS A 151 -0.93 -3.30 -13.18
N LEU A 152 -0.27 -4.39 -12.79
CA LEU A 152 -0.53 -5.05 -11.51
C LEU A 152 -0.23 -4.10 -10.34
N LEU A 153 0.91 -3.40 -10.37
CA LEU A 153 1.28 -2.45 -9.32
C LEU A 153 0.24 -1.34 -9.13
N GLN A 154 -0.31 -0.78 -10.21
CA GLN A 154 -1.38 0.22 -10.12
C GLN A 154 -2.62 -0.30 -9.39
N LYS A 155 -2.98 -1.57 -9.63
CA LYS A 155 -4.12 -2.22 -8.98
C LYS A 155 -3.85 -2.50 -7.49
N LEU A 156 -2.63 -2.90 -7.14
CA LEU A 156 -2.20 -3.12 -5.76
C LEU A 156 -2.14 -1.81 -4.95
N LEU A 157 -1.62 -0.72 -5.54
CA LEU A 157 -1.46 0.59 -4.91
C LEU A 157 -2.65 1.54 -5.17
N THR A 158 -3.84 1.01 -5.49
CA THR A 158 -5.05 1.83 -5.56
C THR A 158 -5.37 2.38 -4.17
N MET A 159 -5.45 3.71 -4.01
CA MET A 159 -5.63 4.33 -2.69
C MET A 159 -6.96 3.99 -2.05
N ASP A 160 -8.05 3.99 -2.82
CA ASP A 160 -9.37 3.61 -2.32
C ASP A 160 -9.39 2.11 -1.98
N PRO A 161 -9.54 1.73 -0.69
CA PRO A 161 -9.47 0.33 -0.29
C PRO A 161 -10.64 -0.52 -0.82
N ILE A 162 -11.74 0.10 -1.26
CA ILE A 162 -12.89 -0.61 -1.85
C ILE A 162 -12.61 -0.97 -3.31
N LYS A 163 -11.87 -0.12 -4.03
CA LYS A 163 -11.49 -0.33 -5.44
C LYS A 163 -10.18 -1.10 -5.59
N ARG A 164 -9.39 -1.21 -4.52
CA ARG A 164 -8.13 -1.96 -4.48
C ARG A 164 -8.39 -3.45 -4.76
N ILE A 165 -7.58 -4.05 -5.62
CA ILE A 165 -7.71 -5.44 -6.04
C ILE A 165 -7.61 -6.41 -4.85
N THR A 166 -8.29 -7.56 -4.90
CA THR A 166 -8.12 -8.60 -3.87
C THR A 166 -6.95 -9.52 -4.19
N SER A 167 -6.52 -10.33 -3.21
CA SER A 167 -5.50 -11.37 -3.41
C SER A 167 -5.88 -12.35 -4.52
N GLU A 168 -7.13 -12.81 -4.52
CA GLU A 168 -7.64 -13.79 -5.48
C GLU A 168 -7.63 -13.22 -6.90
N GLN A 169 -8.01 -11.95 -7.05
CA GLN A 169 -7.99 -11.25 -8.33
C GLN A 169 -6.55 -11.00 -8.80
N ALA A 170 -5.65 -10.60 -7.89
CA ALA A 170 -4.24 -10.35 -8.22
C ALA A 170 -3.52 -11.62 -8.68
N MET A 171 -3.83 -12.79 -8.10
CA MET A 171 -3.26 -14.07 -8.52
C MET A 171 -3.63 -14.47 -9.96
N GLN A 172 -4.73 -13.92 -10.50
CA GLN A 172 -5.14 -14.14 -11.89
C GLN A 172 -4.67 -13.05 -12.84
N ASP A 173 -3.79 -12.15 -12.38
CA ASP A 173 -3.31 -11.04 -13.19
C ASP A 173 -2.46 -11.52 -14.39
N PRO A 174 -2.59 -10.90 -15.58
CA PRO A 174 -1.76 -11.21 -16.74
C PRO A 174 -0.25 -11.14 -16.50
N TYR A 175 0.21 -10.41 -15.48
CA TYR A 175 1.61 -10.39 -15.06
C TYR A 175 2.18 -11.78 -14.79
N PHE A 176 1.41 -12.67 -14.15
CA PHE A 176 1.85 -14.03 -13.82
C PHE A 176 1.75 -15.01 -15.01
N LEU A 177 1.18 -14.56 -16.13
CA LEU A 177 1.05 -15.31 -17.38
C LEU A 177 2.08 -14.87 -18.43
N GLU A 178 2.97 -13.94 -18.08
CA GLU A 178 4.04 -13.48 -18.96
C GLU A 178 5.29 -14.34 -18.82
N ASP A 179 6.03 -14.52 -19.92
CA ASP A 179 7.34 -15.14 -19.85
C ASP A 179 8.37 -14.22 -19.18
N PRO A 180 9.27 -14.76 -18.33
CA PRO A 180 9.34 -16.15 -17.91
C PRO A 180 8.21 -16.50 -16.92
N LEU A 181 7.58 -17.65 -17.15
CA LEU A 181 6.54 -18.14 -16.24
C LEU A 181 7.09 -18.34 -14.82
N PRO A 182 6.24 -18.21 -13.79
CA PRO A 182 6.59 -18.58 -12.42
C PRO A 182 7.12 -20.02 -12.35
N THR A 183 8.08 -20.26 -11.46
CA THR A 183 8.60 -21.62 -11.22
C THR A 183 7.45 -22.54 -10.82
N SER A 184 7.32 -23.69 -11.50
CA SER A 184 6.35 -24.73 -11.16
C SER A 184 6.59 -25.26 -9.74
N GLU A 185 5.51 -25.63 -9.04
CA GLU A 185 5.58 -26.22 -7.69
C GLU A 185 6.48 -27.44 -7.59
#